data_AF-A0A1V3REQ4-F1
#
_entry.id   AF-A0A1V3REQ4-F1
#
_cell.length_a   1.000
_cell.length_b   1.000
_cell.length_c   1.000
_cell.angle_alpha   90.00
_cell.angle_beta   90.00
_cell.angle_gamma   90.00
#
_symmetry.space_group_name_H-M   'P 1'
#
loop_
_entity.id
_entity.type
_entity.pdbx_description
1 polymer ?
#
loop_
_entity_poly.entity_id
_entity_poly.type
_entity_poly.pdbx_seq_one_letter_code
_entity_poly.pdbx_strand_id
1 'polypeptide(L)' 'MKAIEIKTITKSDGSISLESTGLKGGIAVRVLILSEDEELEEKNYLRFLSNNPALDFLNEPEEDVYSIKDGKPFKN' A
#
# COMPACT_ATOMS: atom_id res chain seq x y z
N MET A 1 -1.62 -15.11 24.54
CA MET A 1 -0.74 -14.10 23.93
C MET A 1 -1.35 -12.72 24.19
N LYS A 2 -0.55 -11.71 24.54
CA LYS A 2 -1.03 -10.35 24.81
C LYS A 2 -0.56 -9.44 23.68
N ALA A 3 -1.50 -8.81 22.98
CA ALA A 3 -1.20 -7.75 22.03
C ALA A 3 -1.19 -6.40 22.75
N ILE A 4 -0.30 -5.50 22.35
CA ILE A 4 -0.21 -4.13 22.86
C ILE A 4 -0.20 -3.22 21.64
N GLU A 5 -1.21 -2.36 21.53
CA GLU A 5 -1.29 -1.34 20.50
C GLU A 5 -0.80 0.00 21.07
N ILE A 6 0.13 0.64 20.37
CA ILE A 6 0.64 1.97 20.71
C ILE A 6 0.40 2.86 19.49
N LYS A 7 -0.49 3.85 19.65
CA LYS A 7 -0.75 4.85 18.61
C LYS A 7 0.25 5.98 18.76
N THR A 8 1.05 6.22 17.72
CA THR A 8 2.08 7.25 17.71
C THR A 8 2.36 7.70 16.28
N ILE A 9 3.10 8.79 16.13
CA ILE A 9 3.50 9.36 14.84
C ILE A 9 5.02 9.27 14.75
N THR A 10 5.53 8.96 13.57
CA THR A 10 6.97 8.99 13.29
C THR A 10 7.53 10.40 13.47
N LYS A 11 8.77 10.48 13.95
CA LYS A 11 9.51 11.75 13.93
C LYS A 11 9.85 12.11 12.49
N SER A 12 10.37 13.32 12.28
CA SER A 12 10.75 13.81 10.94
C SER A 12 11.82 12.96 10.23
N ASP A 13 12.59 12.15 10.97
CA ASP A 13 13.56 11.20 10.43
C ASP A 13 12.99 9.80 10.17
N GLY A 14 11.67 9.61 10.35
CA GLY A 14 10.99 8.32 10.21
C GLY A 14 11.10 7.40 11.43
N SER A 15 11.81 7.78 12.50
CA SER A 15 11.93 6.95 13.70
C SER A 15 10.64 6.93 14.54
N ILE A 16 10.41 5.81 15.23
CA ILE A 16 9.28 5.63 16.16
C ILE A 16 9.81 5.63 17.59
N SER A 17 9.22 6.45 18.47
CA SER A 17 9.46 6.37 19.91
C SER A 17 8.54 5.33 20.52
N LEU A 18 9.10 4.34 21.22
CA LEU A 18 8.33 3.33 21.95
C LEU A 18 8.27 3.70 23.43
N GLU A 19 7.07 3.99 23.91
CA GLU A 19 6.80 4.17 25.34
C GLU A 19 6.85 2.83 26.09
N SER A 20 6.92 2.88 27.42
CA SER A 20 6.92 1.68 28.26
C SER A 20 5.68 0.83 28.03
N THR A 21 5.88 -0.42 27.62
CA THR A 21 4.81 -1.38 27.34
C THR A 21 4.19 -2.00 28.59
N GLY A 22 4.81 -1.78 29.77
CA GLY A 22 4.43 -2.46 31.01
C GLY A 22 4.70 -3.98 31.01
N LEU A 23 5.45 -4.50 30.03
CA LEU A 23 5.90 -5.89 30.02
C LEU A 23 7.02 -6.11 31.05
N LYS A 24 7.09 -7.32 31.60
CA LYS A 24 8.22 -7.72 32.45
C LYS A 24 9.50 -7.80 31.61
N GLY A 25 10.64 -7.49 32.23
CA GLY A 25 11.95 -7.58 31.57
C GLY A 25 12.33 -9.01 31.19
N GLY A 26 13.16 -9.14 30.15
CA GLY A 26 13.70 -10.43 29.69
C GLY A 26 12.75 -11.28 28.85
N ILE A 27 11.64 -10.73 28.38
CA ILE A 27 10.67 -11.44 27.54
C ILE A 27 10.94 -11.17 26.07
N ALA A 28 11.01 -12.22 25.25
CA ALA A 28 11.08 -12.09 23.80
C ALA A 28 9.74 -11.60 23.23
N VAL A 29 9.78 -10.56 22.40
CA VAL A 29 8.60 -9.95 21.79
C VAL A 29 8.77 -9.86 20.27
N ARG A 30 7.64 -9.80 19.55
CA ARG A 30 7.58 -9.44 18.14
C ARG A 30 6.86 -8.10 18.02
N VAL A 31 7.43 -7.17 17.27
CA VAL A 31 6.86 -5.85 17.01
C VAL A 31 6.25 -5.84 15.61
N LEU A 32 5.00 -5.40 15.49
CA LEU A 32 4.32 -5.16 14.22
C LEU A 32 4.10 -3.65 14.08
N ILE A 33 4.52 -3.07 12.97
CA ILE A 33 4.32 -1.65 12.65
C ILE A 33 3.32 -1.59 11.50
N LEU A 34 2.26 -0.82 11.68
CA LEU A 34 1.23 -0.57 10.66
C LEU A 34 1.27 0.92 10.31
N SER A 35 1.30 1.24 9.02
CA SER A 35 1.32 2.61 8.51
C SER A 35 0.27 2.73 7.41
N GLU A 36 -0.44 3.85 7.37
CA GLU A 36 -1.50 4.14 6.40
C GLU A 36 -0.96 4.69 5.07
N ASP A 37 0.31 4.45 4.74
CA ASP A 37 0.98 4.99 3.54
C ASP A 37 0.55 4.29 2.22
N GLU A 38 -0.74 3.92 2.16
CA GLU A 38 -1.38 3.21 1.03
C GLU A 38 -1.30 4.04 -0.26
N GLU A 39 -1.37 5.37 -0.20
CA GLU A 39 -1.28 6.22 -1.41
C GLU A 39 0.10 6.16 -2.08
N LEU A 40 1.17 6.11 -1.29
CA LEU A 40 2.53 6.04 -1.82
C LEU A 40 2.81 4.64 -2.35
N GLU A 41 2.30 3.61 -1.67
CA GLU A 41 2.37 2.22 -2.10
C GLU A 41 1.58 1.98 -3.39
N GLU A 42 0.36 2.50 -3.50
CA GLU A 42 -0.50 2.36 -4.69
C GLU A 42 0.14 3.03 -5.92
N LYS A 43 0.65 4.27 -5.78
CA LYS A 43 1.34 4.95 -6.88
C LYS A 43 2.59 4.19 -7.33
N ASN A 44 3.34 3.64 -6.40
CA ASN A 44 4.52 2.83 -6.71
C ASN A 44 4.14 1.49 -7.36
N TYR A 45 3.06 0.86 -6.88
CA TYR A 45 2.52 -0.37 -7.42
C TYR A 45 2.00 -0.18 -8.85
N LEU A 46 1.21 0.86 -9.11
CA LEU A 46 0.73 1.23 -10.44
C LEU A 46 1.89 1.54 -11.39
N ARG A 47 2.91 2.28 -10.92
CA ARG A 47 4.10 2.56 -11.71
C ARG A 47 4.91 1.30 -12.02
N PHE A 48 4.99 0.36 -11.09
CA PHE A 48 5.65 -0.92 -11.33
C PHE A 48 4.90 -1.74 -12.38
N LEU A 49 3.58 -1.86 -12.25
CA LEU A 49 2.74 -2.56 -13.22
C LEU A 49 2.82 -1.93 -14.61
N SER A 50 2.78 -0.61 -14.71
CA SER A 50 2.82 0.09 -16.00
C SER A 50 4.16 -0.05 -16.75
N ASN A 51 5.23 -0.47 -16.07
CA ASN A 51 6.56 -0.68 -16.64
C ASN A 51 6.99 -2.14 -16.60
N ASN A 52 6.07 -3.07 -16.30
CA ASN A 52 6.38 -4.49 -16.20
C ASN A 52 6.38 -5.13 -17.60
N PRO A 53 7.53 -5.64 -18.10
CA PRO A 53 7.60 -6.24 -19.43
C PRO A 53 6.69 -7.45 -19.63
N ALA A 54 6.30 -8.15 -18.55
CA ALA A 54 5.36 -9.25 -18.62
C ALA A 54 3.94 -8.81 -19.04
N LEU A 55 3.66 -7.50 -19.00
CA LEU A 55 2.40 -6.89 -19.39
C LEU A 55 2.50 -6.11 -20.71
N ASP A 56 3.62 -6.19 -21.44
CA ASP A 56 3.80 -5.46 -22.70
C ASP A 56 2.73 -5.81 -23.75
N PHE A 57 2.18 -7.02 -23.70
CA PHE A 57 1.09 -7.49 -24.56
C PHE A 57 -0.16 -6.61 -24.48
N LEU A 58 -0.41 -5.92 -23.34
CA LEU A 58 -1.56 -5.01 -23.20
C LEU A 58 -1.47 -3.78 -24.12
N ASN A 59 -0.29 -3.53 -24.72
CA ASN A 59 -0.11 -2.47 -25.72
C ASN A 59 -0.31 -2.98 -27.16
N GLU A 60 -0.59 -4.26 -27.37
CA GLU A 60 -0.85 -4.83 -28.70
C GLU A 60 -2.20 -4.32 -29.24
N PRO A 61 -2.31 -4.02 -30.55
CA PRO A 61 -3.56 -3.52 -31.14
C PRO A 61 -4.79 -4.40 -30.89
N GLU A 62 -4.58 -5.70 -30.73
CA GLU A 62 -5.61 -6.70 -30.44
C GLU A 62 -6.25 -6.51 -29.05
N GLU A 63 -5.52 -5.90 -28.11
CA GLU A 63 -5.98 -5.61 -26.75
C GLU A 63 -6.72 -4.26 -26.65
N ASP A 64 -6.71 -3.42 -27.71
CA ASP A 64 -7.48 -2.17 -27.80
C ASP A 64 -8.95 -2.44 -28.18
N VAL A 65 -9.64 -3.16 -27.29
CA VAL A 65 -10.98 -3.71 -27.53
C VAL A 65 -12.14 -2.74 -27.21
N TYR A 66 -11.84 -1.54 -26.71
CA TYR A 66 -12.85 -0.55 -26.34
C TYR A 66 -12.77 0.71 -27.20
N SER A 67 -13.91 1.10 -27.77
CA SER A 67 -14.07 2.34 -28.52
C SER A 67 -15.06 3.28 -27.86
N ILE A 68 -15.01 4.55 -28.25
CA ILE A 68 -15.97 5.59 -27.82
C ILE A 68 -17.42 5.21 -28.17
N LYS A 69 -17.62 4.33 -29.16
CA LYS A 69 -18.95 3.90 -29.62
C LYS A 69 -19.57 2.81 -28.73
N ASP A 70 -18.78 2.15 -27.88
CA ASP A 70 -19.24 1.05 -27.03
C ASP A 70 -19.94 1.54 -25.77
N GLY A 71 -19.72 2.80 -25.39
CA GLY A 71 -20.39 3.45 -24.28
C GLY A 71 -21.88 3.72 -24.58
N LYS A 72 -22.73 3.52 -23.58
CA LYS A 72 -24.09 4.09 -23.60
C LYS A 72 -24.04 5.54 -23.16
N PRO A 73 -24.81 6.45 -23.79
CA PRO A 73 -24.92 7.83 -23.30
C PRO A 73 -25.37 7.81 -21.84
N PHE A 74 -24.60 8.48 -20.99
CA PHE A 74 -25.03 8.72 -19.61
C PHE A 74 -26.21 9.67 -19.62
N LYS A 75 -27.38 9.21 -19.17
CA LYS A 75 -28.58 10.03 -19.01
C LYS A 75 -28.77 10.30 -17.51
N ASN A 76 -28.68 11.57 -17.13
CA ASN A 76 -29.09 12.06 -15.80
C ASN A 76 -30.61 12.04 -15.65
#